data_AF-A0A7C1CVD1-F1
#
_entry.id   AF-A0A7C1CVD1-F1
#
_cell.length_a   1.000
_cell.length_b   1.000
_cell.length_c   1.000
_cell.angle_alpha   90.00
_cell.angle_beta   90.00
_cell.angle_gamma   90.00
#
_symmetry.space_group_name_H-M   'P 1'
#
loop_
_entity.id
_entity.type
_entity.pdbx_description
1 polymer ?
#
loop_
_entity_poly.entity_id
_entity_poly.type
_entity_poly.pdbx_seq_one_letter_code
_entity_poly.pdbx_strand_id
1 'polypeptide(L)'
;TSNGAMVFKSLNASIRGRSSNGGLELISVSGNMTLETSNSPIFVEECAGVMELRSTNGAFEGKGISGTLIIETSNAPITIERGTLSVSANSTNGAITITEVTLLGDSNSFETSNAKIACDAILPDSGVLELLSTNGSIGIFLDDSIRAEISASTTNGTVNLKGLTVGVISSSSTSLRGTLNGGNGLLITMKTSNSNISIDRRNGEDSI
;
A
#
# COMPACT_ATOMS: atom_id res chain seq x y z
N THR A 1 -20.53 -18.32 -0.46
CA THR A 1 -20.78 -19.36 -1.49
C THR A 1 -19.50 -20.16 -1.68
N SER A 2 -19.54 -21.45 -2.05
CA SER A 2 -18.29 -22.20 -2.23
C SER A 2 -17.70 -21.99 -3.63
N ASN A 3 -18.51 -21.93 -4.68
CA ASN A 3 -18.04 -21.88 -6.08
C ASN A 3 -18.67 -20.77 -6.93
N GLY A 4 -19.73 -20.10 -6.46
CA GLY A 4 -20.38 -19.01 -7.20
C GLY A 4 -19.74 -17.67 -6.87
N ALA A 5 -19.46 -16.85 -7.89
CA ALA A 5 -19.02 -15.48 -7.70
C ALA A 5 -20.09 -14.69 -6.92
N MET A 6 -19.65 -13.85 -5.98
CA MET A 6 -20.51 -12.89 -5.30
C MET A 6 -20.23 -11.51 -5.84
N VAL A 7 -21.26 -10.91 -6.42
CA VAL A 7 -21.19 -9.61 -7.07
C VAL A 7 -22.14 -8.67 -6.34
N PHE A 8 -21.59 -7.59 -5.79
CA PHE A 8 -22.32 -6.56 -5.07
C PHE A 8 -22.21 -5.25 -5.86
N LYS A 9 -23.34 -4.71 -6.33
CA LYS A 9 -23.36 -3.48 -7.14
C LYS A 9 -24.32 -2.45 -6.57
N SER A 10 -23.88 -1.20 -6.52
CA SER A 10 -24.70 -0.03 -6.16
C SER A 10 -25.43 -0.21 -4.83
N LEU A 11 -24.72 -0.72 -3.82
CA LEU A 11 -25.27 -0.97 -2.49
C LEU A 11 -24.79 0.07 -1.49
N ASN A 12 -25.71 0.57 -0.66
CA ASN A 12 -25.38 1.36 0.51
C ASN A 12 -25.79 0.57 1.76
N ALA A 13 -24.92 -0.33 2.21
CA ALA A 13 -25.21 -1.26 3.28
C ALA A 13 -23.93 -1.85 3.87
N SER A 14 -24.05 -2.46 5.05
CA SER A 14 -23.00 -3.34 5.53
C SER A 14 -23.07 -4.69 4.80
N ILE A 15 -21.94 -5.11 4.23
CA ILE A 15 -21.81 -6.34 3.48
C ILE A 15 -20.87 -7.27 4.23
N ARG A 16 -21.33 -8.50 4.46
CA ARG A 16 -20.48 -9.60 4.91
C ARG A 16 -20.56 -10.74 3.91
N GLY A 17 -19.42 -11.08 3.33
CA GLY A 17 -19.33 -12.11 2.30
C GLY A 17 -18.21 -13.09 2.60
N ARG A 18 -18.49 -14.39 2.49
CA ARG A 18 -17.47 -15.44 2.57
C ARG A 18 -17.56 -16.34 1.35
N SER A 19 -16.45 -16.44 0.64
CA SER A 19 -16.25 -17.32 -0.50
C SER A 19 -15.10 -18.28 -0.26
N SER A 20 -15.07 -19.39 -0.99
CA SER A 20 -13.88 -20.24 -1.04
C SER A 20 -13.24 -20.19 -2.44
N ASN A 21 -14.05 -20.38 -3.48
CA ASN A 21 -13.62 -20.43 -4.88
C ASN A 21 -14.45 -19.54 -5.82
N GLY A 22 -15.40 -18.76 -5.30
CA GLY A 22 -16.10 -17.74 -6.07
C GLY A 22 -15.41 -16.38 -5.97
N GLY A 23 -15.18 -15.71 -7.09
CA GLY A 23 -14.69 -14.33 -7.10
C GLY A 23 -15.59 -13.39 -6.30
N LEU A 24 -14.99 -12.36 -5.70
CA LEU A 24 -15.71 -11.31 -5.01
C LEU A 24 -15.58 -10.03 -5.81
N GLU A 25 -16.69 -9.43 -6.21
CA GLU A 25 -16.72 -8.22 -7.01
C GLU A 25 -17.61 -7.19 -6.32
N LEU A 26 -17.07 -6.01 -6.02
CA LEU A 26 -17.80 -4.88 -5.45
C LEU A 26 -17.68 -3.70 -6.39
N ILE A 27 -18.82 -3.13 -6.76
CA ILE A 27 -18.87 -1.97 -7.66
C ILE A 27 -19.80 -0.92 -7.07
N SER A 28 -19.29 0.29 -6.87
CA SER A 28 -20.05 1.43 -6.35
C SER A 28 -20.77 1.10 -5.04
N VAL A 29 -20.07 0.40 -4.14
CA VAL A 29 -20.59 0.01 -2.83
C VAL A 29 -20.10 0.97 -1.77
N SER A 30 -21.01 1.47 -0.94
CA SER A 30 -20.69 2.31 0.20
C SER A 30 -21.13 1.67 1.52
N GLY A 31 -20.26 1.66 2.54
CA GLY A 31 -20.57 1.16 3.87
C GLY A 31 -19.46 0.30 4.46
N ASN A 32 -19.83 -0.57 5.41
CA ASN A 32 -18.91 -1.48 6.09
C ASN A 32 -18.87 -2.83 5.38
N MET A 33 -17.75 -3.17 4.76
CA MET A 33 -17.58 -4.36 3.94
C MET A 33 -16.55 -5.30 4.57
N THR A 34 -16.98 -6.49 4.98
CA THR A 34 -16.09 -7.55 5.45
C THR A 34 -16.18 -8.73 4.49
N LEU A 35 -15.09 -8.99 3.77
CA LEU A 35 -15.04 -10.03 2.75
C LEU A 35 -13.89 -10.99 3.01
N GLU A 36 -14.17 -12.28 2.84
CA GLU A 36 -13.18 -13.34 2.99
C GLU A 36 -13.28 -14.30 1.81
N THR A 37 -12.15 -14.58 1.17
CA THR A 37 -12.01 -15.58 0.11
C THR A 37 -10.77 -16.44 0.35
N SER A 38 -10.72 -17.64 -0.22
CA SER A 38 -9.53 -18.49 -0.14
C SER A 38 -8.74 -18.45 -1.44
N ASN A 39 -9.41 -18.61 -2.58
CA ASN A 39 -8.72 -18.89 -3.85
C ASN A 39 -8.99 -17.89 -4.97
N SER A 40 -10.04 -17.09 -4.85
CA SER A 40 -10.51 -16.26 -5.98
C SER A 40 -10.17 -14.80 -5.78
N PRO A 41 -9.96 -14.05 -6.88
CA PRO A 41 -9.66 -12.64 -6.79
C PRO A 41 -10.78 -11.84 -6.14
N ILE A 42 -10.40 -10.74 -5.51
CA ILE A 42 -11.28 -9.71 -4.98
C ILE A 42 -11.09 -8.47 -5.84
N PHE A 43 -12.14 -8.05 -6.53
CA PHE A 43 -12.19 -6.83 -7.32
C PHE A 43 -13.08 -5.81 -6.62
N VAL A 44 -12.56 -4.61 -6.41
CA VAL A 44 -13.27 -3.50 -5.75
C VAL A 44 -13.16 -2.26 -6.62
N GLU A 45 -14.29 -1.69 -7.02
CA GLU A 45 -14.35 -0.51 -7.88
C GLU A 45 -15.31 0.54 -7.32
N GLU A 46 -14.84 1.78 -7.20
CA GLU A 46 -15.61 2.95 -6.75
C GLU A 46 -16.30 2.73 -5.40
N CYS A 47 -15.64 2.03 -4.48
CA CYS A 47 -16.18 1.72 -3.17
C CYS A 47 -15.76 2.73 -2.10
N ALA A 48 -16.67 3.00 -1.15
CA ALA A 48 -16.44 3.96 -0.08
C ALA A 48 -16.80 3.39 1.31
N GLY A 49 -16.03 3.76 2.34
CA GLY A 49 -16.30 3.38 3.72
C GLY A 49 -15.19 2.54 4.33
N VAL A 50 -15.55 1.57 5.18
CA VAL A 50 -14.59 0.70 5.87
C VAL A 50 -14.61 -0.67 5.21
N MET A 51 -13.49 -1.07 4.62
CA MET A 51 -13.30 -2.34 3.92
C MET A 51 -12.27 -3.19 4.63
N GLU A 52 -12.65 -4.42 4.95
CA GLU A 52 -11.80 -5.44 5.54
C GLU A 52 -11.84 -6.67 4.65
N LEU A 53 -10.74 -6.93 3.95
CA LEU A 53 -10.67 -7.89 2.86
C LEU A 53 -9.58 -8.91 3.15
N ARG A 54 -9.97 -10.17 3.27
CA ARG A 54 -9.06 -11.28 3.54
C ARG A 54 -9.05 -12.28 2.40
N SER A 55 -7.86 -12.66 1.99
CA SER A 55 -7.61 -13.65 0.95
C SER A 55 -6.46 -14.57 1.35
N THR A 56 -6.38 -15.77 0.80
CA THR A 56 -5.17 -16.60 0.91
C THR A 56 -4.40 -16.60 -0.40
N ASN A 57 -5.08 -16.91 -1.51
CA ASN A 57 -4.49 -17.07 -2.84
C ASN A 57 -5.13 -16.17 -3.91
N GLY A 58 -6.19 -15.43 -3.56
CA GLY A 58 -6.85 -14.51 -4.48
C GLY A 58 -6.13 -13.16 -4.53
N ALA A 59 -5.86 -12.66 -5.73
CA ALA A 59 -5.33 -11.31 -5.93
C ALA A 59 -6.35 -10.26 -5.49
N PHE A 60 -5.84 -9.13 -5.01
CA PHE A 60 -6.66 -7.97 -4.71
C PHE A 60 -6.41 -6.89 -5.76
N GLU A 61 -7.48 -6.44 -6.39
CA GLU A 61 -7.46 -5.30 -7.32
C GLU A 61 -8.51 -4.28 -6.87
N GLY A 62 -8.03 -3.10 -6.49
CA GLY A 62 -8.87 -2.02 -5.98
C GLY A 62 -8.72 -0.76 -6.82
N LYS A 63 -9.82 -0.20 -7.32
CA LYS A 63 -9.85 1.03 -8.10
C LYS A 63 -10.84 2.05 -7.56
N GLY A 64 -10.44 3.30 -7.36
CA GLY A 64 -11.35 4.37 -6.95
C GLY A 64 -11.86 4.21 -5.51
N ILE A 65 -11.01 3.76 -4.59
CA ILE A 65 -11.42 3.43 -3.22
C ILE A 65 -11.35 4.66 -2.31
N SER A 66 -12.33 4.85 -1.43
CA SER A 66 -12.36 5.93 -0.44
C SER A 66 -12.63 5.43 0.98
N GLY A 67 -11.97 6.01 1.99
CA GLY A 67 -12.20 5.69 3.40
C GLY A 67 -11.06 4.87 4.04
N THR A 68 -11.35 3.68 4.56
CA THR A 68 -10.37 2.81 5.24
C THR A 68 -10.35 1.44 4.59
N LEU A 69 -9.15 0.94 4.29
CA LEU A 69 -8.94 -0.35 3.63
C LEU A 69 -7.93 -1.18 4.40
N ILE A 70 -8.37 -2.34 4.89
CA ILE A 70 -7.53 -3.34 5.54
C ILE A 70 -7.53 -4.55 4.62
N ILE A 71 -6.36 -4.94 4.13
CA ILE A 71 -6.19 -6.08 3.23
C ILE A 71 -5.17 -7.04 3.84
N GLU A 72 -5.55 -8.31 3.91
CA GLU A 72 -4.63 -9.38 4.25
C GLU A 72 -4.67 -10.45 3.16
N THR A 73 -3.52 -10.75 2.58
CA THR A 73 -3.36 -11.85 1.63
C THR A 73 -2.12 -12.67 1.96
N SER A 74 -2.04 -13.91 1.51
CA SER A 74 -0.81 -14.71 1.71
C SER A 74 0.01 -14.78 0.44
N ASN A 75 -0.60 -15.09 -0.71
CA ASN A 75 0.15 -15.53 -1.88
C ASN A 75 0.02 -14.64 -3.11
N ALA A 76 -1.03 -13.82 -3.18
CA ALA A 76 -1.37 -13.08 -4.39
C ALA A 76 -1.05 -11.59 -4.26
N PRO A 77 -0.82 -10.88 -5.38
CA PRO A 77 -0.52 -9.45 -5.35
C PRO A 77 -1.70 -8.62 -4.84
N ILE A 78 -1.37 -7.46 -4.28
CA ILE A 78 -2.30 -6.40 -3.88
C ILE A 78 -2.00 -5.21 -4.77
N THR A 79 -2.98 -4.82 -5.59
CA THR A 79 -2.91 -3.64 -6.45
C THR A 79 -4.00 -2.66 -6.03
N ILE A 80 -3.61 -1.43 -5.71
CA ILE A 80 -4.53 -0.34 -5.39
C ILE A 80 -4.23 0.84 -6.32
N GLU A 81 -5.20 1.20 -7.14
CA GLU A 81 -5.12 2.27 -8.11
C GLU A 81 -6.17 3.33 -7.83
N ARG A 82 -5.77 4.61 -7.79
CA ARG A 82 -6.68 5.76 -7.60
C ARG A 82 -7.53 5.66 -6.34
N GLY A 83 -7.30 6.51 -5.37
CA GLY A 83 -8.14 6.50 -4.18
C GLY A 83 -7.77 7.55 -3.18
N THR A 84 -8.60 7.71 -2.17
CA THR A 84 -8.38 8.64 -1.07
C THR A 84 -8.72 7.93 0.23
N LEU A 85 -7.74 7.27 0.82
CA LEU A 85 -7.97 6.28 1.86
C LEU A 85 -6.78 6.06 2.81
N SER A 86 -7.07 5.57 4.00
CA SER A 86 -6.07 4.97 4.89
C SER A 86 -5.95 3.47 4.59
N VAL A 87 -4.73 2.97 4.44
CA VAL A 87 -4.46 1.59 4.01
C VAL A 87 -3.57 0.85 5.01
N SER A 88 -4.00 -0.35 5.38
CA SER A 88 -3.15 -1.37 5.97
C SER A 88 -3.20 -2.62 5.08
N ALA A 89 -2.10 -2.92 4.39
CA ALA A 89 -2.02 -4.07 3.50
C ALA A 89 -0.87 -5.00 3.92
N ASN A 90 -1.22 -6.25 4.21
CA ASN A 90 -0.29 -7.30 4.58
C ASN A 90 -0.30 -8.42 3.55
N SER A 91 0.88 -8.82 3.11
CA SER A 91 1.11 -9.96 2.24
C SER A 91 2.26 -10.83 2.75
N THR A 92 2.31 -12.11 2.37
CA THR A 92 3.52 -12.93 2.60
C THR A 92 4.36 -13.03 1.33
N ASN A 93 3.73 -13.40 0.21
CA ASN A 93 4.40 -13.66 -1.06
C ASN A 93 3.92 -12.74 -2.20
N GLY A 94 2.88 -11.94 -1.97
CA GLY A 94 2.32 -11.03 -2.96
C GLY A 94 3.05 -9.69 -2.98
N ALA A 95 3.25 -9.16 -4.19
CA ALA A 95 3.72 -7.79 -4.36
C ALA A 95 2.61 -6.81 -3.95
N ILE A 96 3.00 -5.69 -3.35
CA ILE A 96 2.09 -4.60 -2.98
C ILE A 96 2.41 -3.43 -3.90
N THR A 97 1.46 -3.08 -4.75
CA THR A 97 1.58 -1.97 -5.71
C THR A 97 0.49 -0.95 -5.45
N ILE A 98 0.88 0.29 -5.22
CA ILE A 98 -0.02 1.41 -4.97
C ILE A 98 0.33 2.52 -5.94
N THR A 99 -0.68 3.02 -6.64
CA THR A 99 -0.50 3.99 -7.72
C THR A 99 -1.65 5.00 -7.74
N GLU A 100 -1.32 6.28 -7.88
CA GLU A 100 -2.29 7.39 -7.90
C GLU A 100 -3.21 7.46 -6.66
N VAL A 101 -2.76 6.95 -5.52
CA VAL A 101 -3.52 6.98 -4.27
C VAL A 101 -3.13 8.20 -3.43
N THR A 102 -4.11 8.83 -2.78
CA THR A 102 -3.90 9.80 -1.71
C THR A 102 -4.10 9.08 -0.38
N LEU A 103 -3.03 8.91 0.37
CA LEU A 103 -3.10 8.29 1.68
C LEU A 103 -3.64 9.29 2.70
N LEU A 104 -4.61 8.84 3.49
CA LEU A 104 -5.21 9.61 4.58
C LEU A 104 -4.92 8.95 5.94
N GLY A 105 -5.15 9.72 7.00
CA GLY A 105 -5.00 9.25 8.37
C GLY A 105 -3.56 9.21 8.86
N ASP A 106 -3.42 8.90 10.15
CA ASP A 106 -2.14 8.99 10.85
C ASP A 106 -1.30 7.72 10.75
N SER A 107 -1.83 6.63 10.18
CA SER A 107 -1.14 5.35 10.08
C SER A 107 -1.47 4.63 8.78
N ASN A 108 -0.44 4.37 7.97
CA ASN A 108 -0.52 3.55 6.77
C ASN A 108 0.60 2.50 6.81
N SER A 109 0.27 1.24 6.58
CA SER A 109 1.25 0.14 6.68
C SER A 109 1.17 -0.82 5.50
N PHE A 110 2.35 -1.17 4.99
CA PHE A 110 2.54 -2.08 3.88
C PHE A 110 3.60 -3.10 4.26
N GLU A 111 3.19 -4.35 4.43
CA GLU A 111 4.10 -5.41 4.87
C GLU A 111 4.08 -6.57 3.87
N THR A 112 5.26 -7.00 3.42
CA THR A 112 5.40 -8.22 2.60
C THR A 112 6.67 -8.98 2.89
N SER A 113 6.63 -10.31 3.01
CA SER A 113 7.87 -11.06 3.31
C SER A 113 8.76 -11.22 2.08
N ASN A 114 8.21 -11.56 0.91
CA ASN A 114 9.02 -12.07 -0.20
C ASN A 114 8.98 -11.24 -1.50
N ALA A 115 7.99 -10.36 -1.67
CA ALA A 115 7.78 -9.64 -2.92
C ALA A 115 8.08 -8.15 -2.82
N LYS A 116 8.08 -7.45 -3.96
CA LYS A 116 8.34 -6.01 -4.00
C LYS A 116 7.18 -5.21 -3.39
N ILE A 117 7.51 -4.15 -2.68
CA ILE A 117 6.58 -3.06 -2.35
C ILE A 117 6.91 -1.88 -3.26
N ALA A 118 5.94 -1.42 -4.03
CA ALA A 118 6.01 -0.21 -4.84
C ALA A 118 4.90 0.75 -4.41
N CYS A 119 5.28 1.86 -3.79
CA CYS A 119 4.35 2.87 -3.33
C CYS A 119 4.55 4.17 -4.13
N ASP A 120 3.60 4.47 -5.01
CA ASP A 120 3.42 5.76 -5.65
C ASP A 120 2.10 6.36 -5.15
N ALA A 121 2.21 7.12 -4.06
CA ALA A 121 1.06 7.73 -3.40
C ALA A 121 1.40 9.13 -2.89
N ILE A 122 0.39 10.00 -2.89
CA ILE A 122 0.43 11.30 -2.22
C ILE A 122 0.27 11.03 -0.73
N LEU A 123 1.28 11.40 0.05
CA LEU A 123 1.30 11.18 1.50
C LEU A 123 0.63 12.35 2.24
N PRO A 124 0.05 12.11 3.43
CA PRO A 124 -0.50 13.17 4.26
C PRO A 124 0.61 14.04 4.88
N ASP A 125 0.27 15.26 5.29
CA ASP A 125 1.22 16.18 5.94
C ASP A 125 1.76 15.66 7.30
N SER A 126 1.00 14.78 7.95
CA SER A 126 1.35 14.15 9.22
C SER A 126 0.91 12.69 9.26
N GLY A 127 1.61 11.87 10.04
CA GLY A 127 1.29 10.46 10.27
C GLY A 127 2.51 9.56 10.23
N VAL A 128 2.28 8.26 10.14
CA VAL A 128 3.29 7.24 10.04
C VAL A 128 3.01 6.38 8.82
N LEU A 129 4.01 6.21 7.98
CA LEU A 129 4.02 5.30 6.84
C LEU A 129 5.07 4.22 7.09
N GLU A 130 4.64 2.97 7.18
CA GLU A 130 5.53 1.83 7.36
C GLU A 130 5.54 0.94 6.12
N LEU A 131 6.74 0.68 5.62
CA LEU A 131 7.01 -0.19 4.49
C LEU A 131 7.98 -1.27 4.98
N LEU A 132 7.49 -2.48 5.20
CA LEU A 132 8.25 -3.55 5.81
C LEU A 132 8.37 -4.73 4.86
N SER A 133 9.59 -5.18 4.64
CA SER A 133 9.85 -6.41 3.92
C SER A 133 10.97 -7.25 4.51
N THR A 134 11.11 -8.50 4.08
CA THR A 134 12.25 -9.34 4.45
C THR A 134 13.16 -9.57 3.24
N ASN A 135 12.60 -10.09 2.15
CA ASN A 135 13.33 -10.41 0.92
C ASN A 135 12.95 -9.49 -0.25
N GLY A 136 11.90 -8.69 -0.10
CA GLY A 136 11.39 -7.77 -1.11
C GLY A 136 12.16 -6.46 -1.20
N SER A 137 12.27 -5.94 -2.42
CA SER A 137 12.70 -4.55 -2.62
C SER A 137 11.57 -3.60 -2.25
N ILE A 138 11.93 -2.48 -1.65
CA ILE A 138 10.99 -1.42 -1.28
C ILE A 138 11.30 -0.21 -2.14
N GLY A 139 10.32 0.21 -2.93
CA GLY A 139 10.38 1.42 -3.74
C GLY A 139 9.29 2.38 -3.29
N ILE A 140 9.66 3.63 -3.03
CA ILE A 140 8.70 4.71 -2.79
C ILE A 140 9.03 5.91 -3.67
N PHE A 141 7.98 6.51 -4.22
CA PHE A 141 8.05 7.78 -4.93
C PHE A 141 7.53 8.89 -4.03
N LEU A 142 8.35 9.92 -3.81
CA LEU A 142 8.02 11.04 -2.95
C LEU A 142 8.04 12.34 -3.74
N ASP A 143 7.04 13.19 -3.49
CA ASP A 143 7.03 14.56 -3.98
C ASP A 143 7.97 15.45 -3.17
N ASP A 144 8.62 16.39 -3.85
CA ASP A 144 9.60 17.31 -3.25
C ASP A 144 8.95 18.41 -2.39
N SER A 145 7.62 18.48 -2.37
CA SER A 145 6.88 19.36 -1.46
C SER A 145 6.60 18.73 -0.10
N ILE A 146 6.83 17.41 0.07
CA ILE A 146 6.47 16.70 1.30
C ILE A 146 7.44 17.05 2.44
N ARG A 147 6.92 17.20 3.67
CA ARG A 147 7.72 17.41 4.88
C ARG A 147 7.73 16.14 5.74
N ALA A 148 8.72 15.28 5.52
CA ALA A 148 8.75 13.96 6.15
C ALA A 148 10.12 13.66 6.79
N GLU A 149 10.12 12.85 7.84
CA GLU A 149 11.32 12.18 8.31
C GLU A 149 11.39 10.79 7.67
N ILE A 150 12.51 10.48 7.04
CA ILE A 150 12.77 9.18 6.42
C ILE A 150 13.72 8.39 7.30
N SER A 151 13.34 7.15 7.60
CA SER A 151 14.21 6.15 8.20
C SER A 151 14.17 4.87 7.38
N ALA A 152 15.15 4.68 6.50
CA ALA A 152 15.35 3.47 5.71
C ALA A 152 16.49 2.62 6.28
N SER A 153 16.29 1.31 6.36
CA SER A 153 17.34 0.37 6.80
C SER A 153 17.24 -0.98 6.10
N THR A 154 18.38 -1.54 5.74
CA THR A 154 18.53 -2.89 5.18
C THR A 154 19.74 -3.60 5.79
N THR A 155 19.73 -4.93 5.79
CA THR A 155 20.86 -5.73 6.33
C THR A 155 21.85 -6.11 5.24
N ASN A 156 21.36 -6.73 4.16
CA ASN A 156 22.16 -7.28 3.06
C ASN A 156 21.90 -6.59 1.72
N GLY A 157 21.23 -5.44 1.73
CA GLY A 157 20.96 -4.64 0.52
C GLY A 157 21.60 -3.26 0.57
N THR A 158 21.16 -2.41 -0.35
CA THR A 158 21.58 -1.01 -0.43
C THR A 158 20.38 -0.06 -0.34
N VAL A 159 20.58 1.10 0.26
CA VAL A 159 19.61 2.19 0.25
C VAL A 159 20.05 3.22 -0.78
N ASN A 160 19.25 3.42 -1.80
CA ASN A 160 19.50 4.38 -2.87
C ASN A 160 18.49 5.50 -2.78
N LEU A 161 18.97 6.74 -2.87
CA LEU A 161 18.14 7.93 -2.94
C LEU A 161 18.48 8.71 -4.21
N LYS A 162 17.45 9.05 -5.00
CA LYS A 162 17.62 9.75 -6.29
C LYS A 162 16.69 10.95 -6.39
N GLY A 163 17.26 12.10 -6.77
CA GLY A 163 16.50 13.28 -7.17
C GLY A 163 15.79 14.03 -6.02
N LEU A 164 16.03 13.68 -4.76
CA LEU A 164 15.47 14.35 -3.58
C LEU A 164 16.58 15.05 -2.79
N THR A 165 16.31 16.28 -2.36
CA THR A 165 17.22 17.00 -1.46
C THR A 165 16.81 16.69 -0.03
N VAL A 166 17.52 15.75 0.60
CA VAL A 166 17.26 15.35 1.99
C VAL A 166 18.29 16.01 2.90
N GLY A 167 17.82 16.58 4.01
CA GLY A 167 18.65 16.90 5.17
C GLY A 167 19.11 15.60 5.82
N VAL A 168 20.16 14.99 5.26
CA VAL A 168 20.69 13.71 5.75
C VAL A 168 21.23 13.88 7.16
N ILE A 169 20.63 13.16 8.12
CA ILE A 169 21.10 13.09 9.51
C ILE A 169 22.18 12.01 9.61
N SER A 170 21.92 10.84 9.00
CA SER A 170 22.90 9.77 8.87
C SER A 170 22.68 9.03 7.55
N SER A 171 23.77 8.70 6.87
CA SER A 171 23.72 7.87 5.67
C SER A 171 24.83 6.83 5.71
N SER A 172 24.52 5.66 5.22
CA SER A 172 25.43 4.53 5.04
C SER A 172 24.94 3.77 3.81
N SER A 173 25.73 2.80 3.33
CA SER A 173 25.28 1.95 2.21
C SER A 173 23.99 1.19 2.52
N THR A 174 23.77 0.84 3.78
CA THR A 174 22.66 -0.02 4.25
C THR A 174 21.61 0.70 5.09
N SER A 175 21.81 1.98 5.41
CA SER A 175 20.84 2.75 6.18
C SER A 175 20.85 4.22 5.78
N LEU A 176 19.69 4.85 5.83
CA LEU A 176 19.51 6.26 5.55
C LEU A 176 18.51 6.83 6.55
N ARG A 177 18.92 7.87 7.25
CA ARG A 177 18.04 8.73 8.02
C ARG A 177 18.21 10.17 7.59
N GLY A 178 17.11 10.85 7.36
CA GLY A 178 17.13 12.25 7.00
C GLY A 178 15.76 12.87 7.01
N THR A 179 15.73 14.19 6.94
CA THR A 179 14.50 14.97 6.88
C THR A 179 14.31 15.57 5.50
N LEU A 180 13.12 15.43 4.95
CA LEU A 180 12.64 16.15 3.78
C LEU A 180 11.98 17.45 4.25
N ASN A 181 12.40 18.57 3.66
CA ASN A 181 11.83 19.91 3.90
C ASN A 181 11.65 20.31 5.39
N GLY A 182 12.59 19.88 6.24
CA GLY A 182 12.61 20.24 7.66
C GLY A 182 11.84 19.30 8.60
N GLY A 183 11.05 18.36 8.08
CA GLY A 183 10.35 17.31 8.85
C GLY A 183 9.37 17.83 9.92
N ASN A 184 8.06 17.75 9.68
CA ASN A 184 7.07 18.21 10.67
C ASN A 184 5.80 17.36 10.67
N GLY A 185 5.94 16.07 11.00
CA GLY A 185 4.80 15.24 11.39
C GLY A 185 4.64 13.93 10.62
N LEU A 186 5.24 13.76 9.45
CA LEU A 186 5.19 12.51 8.69
C LEU A 186 6.46 11.68 8.91
N LEU A 187 6.34 10.48 9.45
CA LEU A 187 7.44 9.52 9.61
C LEU A 187 7.31 8.39 8.60
N ILE A 188 8.30 8.24 7.72
CA ILE A 188 8.37 7.18 6.71
C ILE A 188 9.44 6.18 7.14
N THR A 189 9.00 5.01 7.59
CA THR A 189 9.88 3.91 7.98
C THR A 189 9.92 2.85 6.90
N MET A 190 11.12 2.57 6.38
CA MET A 190 11.36 1.51 5.40
C MET A 190 12.35 0.51 5.97
N LYS A 191 11.98 -0.76 6.01
CA LYS A 191 12.88 -1.82 6.49
C LYS A 191 12.81 -3.03 5.61
N THR A 192 13.96 -3.50 5.13
CA THR A 192 14.09 -4.81 4.47
C THR A 192 15.30 -5.55 5.02
N SER A 193 15.42 -6.86 4.80
CA SER A 193 16.60 -7.62 5.28
C SER A 193 17.56 -7.94 4.14
N ASN A 194 17.05 -8.42 3.01
CA ASN A 194 17.87 -9.02 1.96
C ASN A 194 17.81 -8.29 0.61
N SER A 195 17.18 -7.13 0.58
CA SER A 195 16.89 -6.41 -0.66
C SER A 195 17.19 -4.91 -0.57
N ASN A 196 17.12 -4.24 -1.71
CA ASN A 196 17.39 -2.82 -1.82
C ASN A 196 16.17 -1.97 -1.47
N ILE A 197 16.43 -0.79 -0.90
CA ILE A 197 15.44 0.27 -0.71
C ILE A 197 15.77 1.37 -1.71
N SER A 198 14.78 1.76 -2.51
CA SER A 198 14.91 2.87 -3.47
C SER A 198 13.92 3.95 -3.12
N ILE A 199 14.43 5.17 -2.97
CA ILE A 199 13.66 6.36 -2.69
C ILE A 199 13.89 7.29 -3.86
N ASP A 200 12.86 7.44 -4.68
CA ASP A 200 12.91 8.21 -5.90
C ASP A 200 12.01 9.43 -5.78
N ARG A 201 12.42 10.53 -6.41
CA ARG A 201 11.53 11.66 -6.63
C ARG A 201 10.38 11.20 -7.54
N ARG A 202 9.15 11.52 -7.15
CA ARG A 202 8.01 11.46 -8.06
C ARG A 202 8.21 12.51 -9.16
N ASN A 203 8.65 12.09 -10.33
CA ASN A 203 8.65 12.95 -11.49
C ASN A 203 7.23 12.93 -12.06
N GLY A 204 6.52 14.05 -11.95
CA GLY A 204 5.29 14.28 -12.69
C GLY A 204 5.59 14.45 -14.17
N GLU A 205 6.07 13.39 -14.82
CA GLU A 205 6.25 13.31 -16.27
C GLU A 205 5.68 11.99 -16.77
N ASP A 206 4.35 11.94 -16.86
CA ASP A 206 3.67 11.34 -18.01
C ASP A 206 2.61 12.35 -18.46
N SER A 207 3.10 13.40 -19.13
CA SER A 207 2.31 14.28 -19.97
C SER A 207 2.90 14.20 -21.37
N ILE A 208 2.38 13.30 -22.19
CA ILE A 208 2.41 13.40 -23.66
C ILE A 208 1.06 12.93 -24.19
#